data_AF-A0A920R632-F1
#
_entry.id   AF-A0A920R632-F1
#
_cell.length_a   1.000
_cell.length_b   1.000
_cell.length_c   1.000
_cell.angle_alpha   90.00
_cell.angle_beta   90.00
_cell.angle_gamma   90.00
#
_symmetry.space_group_name_H-M   'P 1'
#
loop_
_entity.id
_entity.type
_entity.pdbx_description
1 polymer ?
#
loop_
_entity_poly.entity_id
_entity_poly.type
_entity_poly.pdbx_seq_one_letter_code
_entity_poly.pdbx_strand_id
1 'polypeptide(L)'
;MSKRLSLFLLLSPFLSLEVNAQDYDYDPSRTAILLVDPYNEFLSEGGLLYDLSKETLEANNAIENMKNLVTEARAAGVKVIYVPHHHSEEGDTAGWKIARGSGRVFRAGTWAVEYPPRFANTAR
;
A
#
# COMPACT_ATOMS: atom_id res chain seq x y z
N MET A 1 -19.24 38.34 -4.21
CA MET A 1 -20.39 38.11 -3.29
C MET A 1 -20.01 36.95 -2.37
N SER A 2 -19.44 37.24 -1.19
CA SER A 2 -20.14 37.54 0.08
C SER A 2 -20.57 36.29 0.85
N LYS A 3 -19.93 36.15 2.02
CA LYS A 3 -20.33 35.50 3.29
C LYS A 3 -19.74 34.13 3.58
N ARG A 4 -18.77 34.12 4.49
CA ARG A 4 -18.78 33.20 5.63
C ARG A 4 -18.48 33.99 6.90
N LEU A 5 -19.57 34.32 7.61
CA LEU A 5 -19.55 34.73 9.00
C LEU A 5 -19.91 33.48 9.80
N SER A 6 -19.00 32.96 10.60
CA SER A 6 -19.32 32.04 11.70
C SER A 6 -18.22 32.17 12.74
N LEU A 7 -18.48 33.04 13.69
CA LEU A 7 -17.80 33.12 14.98
C LEU A 7 -18.39 32.00 15.85
N PHE A 8 -17.58 31.00 16.18
CA PHE A 8 -17.86 30.06 17.27
C PHE A 8 -16.66 30.10 18.22
N LEU A 9 -16.79 30.89 19.29
CA LEU A 9 -15.97 30.75 20.48
C LEU A 9 -16.65 29.70 21.38
N LEU A 10 -16.05 28.52 21.50
CA LEU A 10 -16.25 27.63 22.64
C LEU A 10 -14.92 26.90 22.89
N LEU A 11 -14.36 27.13 24.09
CA LEU A 11 -13.21 26.44 24.67
C LEU A 11 -13.35 24.91 24.48
N SER A 12 -12.35 24.27 23.88
CA SER A 12 -12.16 22.82 24.01
C SER A 12 -10.77 22.54 24.60
N PRO A 13 -10.68 21.93 25.80
CA PRO A 13 -9.42 21.53 26.42
C PRO A 13 -9.04 20.14 25.93
N PHE A 14 -8.89 19.96 24.63
CA PHE A 14 -8.30 18.76 24.07
C PHE A 14 -7.30 19.23 23.04
N LEU A 15 -6.05 19.35 23.48
CA LEU A 15 -4.91 19.32 22.59
C LEU A 15 -4.87 17.90 22.00
N SER A 16 -5.71 17.65 21.00
CA SER A 16 -5.49 16.58 20.05
C SER A 16 -4.16 16.92 19.38
N LEU A 17 -3.14 16.11 19.64
CA LEU A 17 -2.01 16.00 18.72
C LEU A 17 -2.60 15.47 17.42
N GLU A 18 -3.11 16.38 16.58
CA GLU A 18 -3.29 16.08 15.17
C GLU A 18 -1.90 15.70 14.68
N VAL A 19 -1.76 14.42 14.28
CA VAL A 19 -0.68 14.02 13.39
C VAL A 19 -0.77 14.99 12.21
N ASN A 20 0.15 15.94 12.17
CA ASN A 20 0.26 16.90 11.08
C ASN A 20 0.77 16.11 9.87
N ALA A 21 -0.14 15.44 9.16
CA ALA A 21 0.01 15.40 7.72
C ALA A 21 -0.02 16.88 7.34
N GLN A 22 1.07 17.42 6.81
CA GLN A 22 1.03 18.78 6.32
C GLN A 22 -0.17 18.92 5.37
N ASP A 23 -0.78 20.10 5.34
CA ASP A 23 -1.84 20.40 4.38
C ASP A 23 -1.24 20.39 2.97
N TYR A 24 -1.20 19.19 2.37
CA TYR A 24 -0.74 18.96 1.03
C TYR A 24 -1.96 19.00 0.10
N ASP A 25 -1.96 19.95 -0.82
CA ASP A 25 -2.88 19.93 -1.95
C ASP A 25 -2.27 19.08 -3.07
N TYR A 26 -2.91 17.95 -3.36
CA TYR A 26 -2.49 17.02 -4.40
C TYR A 26 -3.41 17.15 -5.61
N ASP A 27 -2.93 17.77 -6.68
CA ASP A 27 -3.59 17.75 -7.99
C ASP A 27 -3.69 16.29 -8.49
N PRO A 28 -4.91 15.72 -8.64
CA PRO A 28 -5.07 14.33 -9.07
C PRO A 28 -4.47 14.04 -10.45
N SER A 29 -4.39 15.05 -11.32
CA SER A 29 -3.81 14.89 -12.67
C SER A 29 -2.28 14.75 -12.65
N ARG A 30 -1.64 15.17 -11.55
CA ARG A 30 -0.18 15.16 -11.34
C ARG A 30 0.26 14.26 -10.19
N THR A 31 -0.66 13.54 -9.58
CA THR A 31 -0.40 12.67 -8.43
C THR A 31 -0.64 11.21 -8.79
N ALA A 32 0.14 10.31 -8.22
CA ALA A 32 -0.08 8.87 -8.30
C ALA A 32 0.24 8.19 -6.98
N ILE A 33 -0.49 7.13 -6.67
CA ILE A 33 -0.19 6.19 -5.59
C ILE A 33 0.63 5.05 -6.17
N LEU A 34 1.79 4.78 -5.57
CA LEU A 34 2.60 3.61 -5.87
C LEU A 34 2.30 2.53 -4.83
N LEU A 35 1.68 1.44 -5.25
CA LEU A 35 1.44 0.28 -4.39
C LEU A 35 2.58 -0.73 -4.59
N VAL A 36 3.49 -0.76 -3.63
CA VAL A 36 4.74 -1.54 -3.69
C VAL A 36 4.49 -2.96 -3.19
N ASP A 37 4.92 -3.94 -3.98
CA ASP A 37 4.91 -5.37 -3.65
C ASP A 37 3.61 -5.92 -3.01
N PRO A 38 2.40 -5.60 -3.52
CA PRO A 38 1.14 -6.03 -2.91
C PRO A 38 0.80 -7.50 -3.22
N TYR A 39 1.76 -8.39 -3.02
CA TYR A 39 1.68 -9.81 -3.34
C TYR A 39 1.02 -10.64 -2.25
N ASN A 40 0.42 -11.76 -2.66
CA ASN A 40 -0.06 -12.79 -1.73
C ASN A 40 1.04 -13.28 -0.77
N GLU A 41 2.30 -13.33 -1.23
CA GLU A 41 3.46 -13.73 -0.43
C GLU A 41 3.53 -13.03 0.94
N PHE A 42 3.11 -11.75 0.99
CA PHE A 42 3.01 -10.95 2.22
C PHE A 42 1.59 -10.83 2.73
N LEU A 43 0.61 -10.70 1.84
CA LEU A 43 -0.71 -10.18 2.21
C LEU A 43 -1.73 -11.27 2.52
N SER A 44 -1.42 -12.54 2.27
CA SER A 44 -2.38 -13.65 2.35
C SER A 44 -1.80 -14.87 3.07
N GLU A 45 -2.62 -15.51 3.90
CA GLU A 45 -2.28 -16.78 4.56
C GLU A 45 -1.79 -17.82 3.54
N GLY A 46 -0.69 -18.50 3.86
CA GLY A 46 -0.01 -19.44 2.95
C GLY A 46 1.14 -18.83 2.14
N GLY A 47 1.30 -17.50 2.14
CA GLY A 47 2.52 -16.85 1.65
C GLY A 47 3.69 -17.10 2.59
N LEU A 48 4.90 -17.29 2.06
CA LEU A 48 6.11 -17.56 2.83
C LEU A 48 6.51 -16.42 3.76
N LEU A 49 6.11 -15.19 3.45
CA LEU A 49 6.41 -14.00 4.25
C LEU A 49 5.20 -13.53 5.07
N TYR A 50 4.03 -14.15 4.88
CA TYR A 50 2.80 -13.75 5.56
C TYR A 50 2.95 -13.79 7.08
N ASP A 51 3.42 -14.90 7.64
CA ASP A 51 3.56 -15.06 9.09
C ASP A 51 4.50 -14.01 9.72
N LEU A 52 5.54 -13.58 8.97
CA LEU A 52 6.45 -12.52 9.40
C LEU A 52 5.80 -11.14 9.34
N SER A 53 4.91 -10.91 8.38
CA SER A 53 4.20 -9.65 8.20
C SER A 53 2.91 -9.53 9.01
N LYS A 54 2.31 -10.65 9.43
CA LYS A 54 0.96 -10.75 9.99
C LYS A 54 0.73 -9.78 11.13
N GLU A 55 1.59 -9.81 12.15
CA GLU A 55 1.45 -8.93 13.32
C GLU A 55 1.48 -7.44 12.92
N THR A 56 2.34 -7.07 11.98
CA THR A 56 2.43 -5.68 11.48
C THR A 56 1.21 -5.31 10.66
N LEU A 57 0.71 -6.21 9.80
CA LEU A 57 -0.50 -5.99 9.00
C LEU A 57 -1.72 -5.77 9.89
N GLU A 58 -1.88 -6.60 10.92
CA GLU A 58 -2.98 -6.52 11.90
C GLU A 58 -2.87 -5.26 12.76
N ALA A 59 -1.70 -5.00 13.35
CA ALA A 59 -1.48 -3.84 14.23
C ALA A 59 -1.77 -2.50 13.55
N ASN A 60 -1.58 -2.42 12.22
CA ASN A 60 -1.78 -1.20 11.44
C ASN A 60 -3.07 -1.19 10.61
N ASN A 61 -3.92 -2.22 10.73
CA ASN A 61 -5.09 -2.42 9.86
C ASN A 61 -4.74 -2.25 8.36
N ALA A 62 -3.55 -2.71 7.97
CA ALA A 62 -2.89 -2.27 6.74
C ALA A 62 -3.69 -2.66 5.49
N ILE A 63 -4.27 -3.87 5.48
CA ILE A 63 -5.04 -4.36 4.32
C ILE A 63 -6.28 -3.50 4.07
N GLU A 64 -7.06 -3.19 5.10
CA GLU A 64 -8.27 -2.36 4.93
C GLU A 64 -7.90 -0.90 4.60
N ASN A 65 -6.87 -0.34 5.23
CA ASN A 65 -6.38 0.99 4.91
C ASN A 65 -5.91 1.10 3.45
N MET A 66 -5.16 0.10 2.94
CA MET A 66 -4.75 0.05 1.54
C MET A 66 -5.95 -0.09 0.59
N LYS A 67 -6.95 -0.91 0.92
CA LYS A 67 -8.18 -1.04 0.11
C LYS A 67 -8.93 0.28 0.01
N ASN A 68 -9.09 0.99 1.13
CA ASN A 68 -9.73 2.29 1.17
C ASN A 68 -8.93 3.32 0.36
N LEU A 69 -7.60 3.36 0.54
CA LEU A 69 -6.72 4.25 -0.22
C LEU A 69 -6.85 4.03 -1.73
N VAL A 70 -6.80 2.78 -2.20
CA VAL A 70 -6.92 2.46 -3.63
C VAL A 70 -8.31 2.83 -4.17
N THR A 71 -9.37 2.59 -3.39
CA THR A 71 -10.75 2.90 -3.78
C THR A 71 -10.95 4.41 -3.92
N GLU A 72 -10.57 5.18 -2.90
CA GLU A 72 -10.72 6.63 -2.89
C GLU A 72 -9.81 7.31 -3.91
N ALA A 73 -8.56 6.84 -4.07
CA ALA A 73 -7.65 7.34 -5.11
C ALA A 73 -8.26 7.19 -6.51
N ARG A 74 -8.83 6.01 -6.81
CA ARG A 74 -9.50 5.77 -8.10
C ARG A 74 -10.75 6.64 -8.26
N ALA A 75 -11.55 6.82 -7.20
CA ALA A 75 -12.72 7.70 -7.22
C ALA A 75 -12.35 9.17 -7.46
N ALA A 76 -11.23 9.62 -6.90
CA ALA A 76 -10.68 10.97 -7.07
C ALA A 76 -9.93 11.18 -8.41
N GLY A 77 -9.79 10.15 -9.25
CA GLY A 77 -9.06 10.23 -10.52
C GLY A 77 -7.53 10.19 -10.37
N VAL A 78 -7.02 9.86 -9.18
CA VAL A 78 -5.59 9.63 -8.92
C VAL A 78 -5.18 8.29 -9.51
N LYS A 79 -4.04 8.27 -10.21
CA LYS A 79 -3.49 7.02 -10.77
C LYS A 79 -3.00 6.11 -9.66
N VAL A 80 -3.33 4.82 -9.74
CA VAL A 80 -2.77 3.77 -8.88
C VAL A 80 -1.86 2.89 -9.72
N ILE A 81 -0.57 2.85 -9.37
CA ILE A 81 0.46 2.12 -10.10
C ILE A 81 1.01 1.03 -9.19
N TYR A 82 0.98 -0.21 -9.68
CA TYR A 82 1.52 -1.35 -8.96
C TYR A 82 3.00 -1.46 -9.28
N VAL A 83 3.84 -1.58 -8.25
CA VAL A 83 5.29 -1.65 -8.37
C VAL A 83 5.74 -3.00 -7.83
N PRO A 84 5.69 -4.05 -8.67
CA PRO A 84 6.03 -5.41 -8.27
C PRO A 84 7.53 -5.63 -8.07
N HIS A 85 7.89 -6.39 -7.05
CA HIS A 85 9.21 -7.00 -6.91
C HIS A 85 9.46 -7.97 -8.06
N HIS A 86 10.74 -8.15 -8.41
CA HIS A 86 11.18 -9.17 -9.35
C HIS A 86 10.66 -10.55 -8.95
N HIS A 87 10.17 -11.31 -9.93
CA HIS A 87 9.73 -12.68 -9.71
C HIS A 87 10.95 -13.58 -9.80
N SER A 88 11.27 -14.27 -8.71
CA SER A 88 12.47 -15.10 -8.65
C SER A 88 12.39 -16.30 -9.60
N GLU A 89 13.46 -16.49 -10.35
CA GLU A 89 13.68 -17.58 -11.28
C GLU A 89 14.94 -18.37 -10.89
N GLU A 90 15.04 -19.59 -11.41
CA GLU A 90 16.24 -20.40 -11.24
C GLU A 90 17.44 -19.70 -11.91
N GLY A 91 18.50 -19.46 -11.14
CA GLY A 91 19.72 -18.82 -11.63
C GLY A 91 19.84 -17.32 -11.32
N ASP A 92 18.82 -16.67 -10.77
CA ASP A 92 18.87 -15.22 -10.44
C ASP A 92 20.04 -14.85 -9.52
N THR A 93 20.41 -15.76 -8.63
CA THR A 93 21.50 -15.57 -7.66
C THR A 93 22.78 -16.29 -8.09
N ALA A 94 22.84 -16.85 -9.30
CA ALA A 94 24.02 -17.56 -9.78
C ALA A 94 25.22 -16.61 -9.84
N GLY A 95 26.32 -17.01 -9.21
CA GLY A 95 27.55 -16.22 -9.15
C GLY A 95 27.55 -15.09 -8.11
N TRP A 96 26.47 -14.93 -7.33
CA TRP A 96 26.45 -13.93 -6.25
C TRP A 96 27.35 -14.37 -5.10
N LYS A 97 28.30 -13.51 -4.73
CA LYS A 97 29.26 -13.77 -3.63
C LYS A 97 28.60 -13.67 -2.25
N ILE A 98 27.51 -12.90 -2.16
CA ILE A 98 26.67 -12.75 -0.97
C ILE A 98 25.23 -12.69 -1.47
N ALA A 99 24.50 -13.79 -1.33
CA ALA A 99 23.05 -13.80 -1.54
C ALA A 99 22.38 -13.72 -0.17
N ARG A 100 21.48 -12.75 0.01
CA ARG A 100 20.59 -12.67 1.18
C ARG A 100 19.17 -12.96 0.71
N GLY A 101 18.70 -14.15 1.01
CA GLY A 101 17.40 -14.66 0.57
C GLY A 101 17.51 -16.11 0.12
N SER A 102 16.46 -16.89 0.32
CA SER A 102 16.49 -18.32 0.00
C SER A 102 16.29 -18.64 -1.49
N GLY A 103 16.06 -17.63 -2.33
CA GLY A 103 15.63 -17.81 -3.73
C GLY A 103 14.23 -18.45 -3.87
N ARG A 104 13.51 -18.63 -2.75
CA ARG A 104 12.19 -19.27 -2.70
C ARG A 104 11.03 -18.29 -2.63
N VAL A 105 11.31 -17.03 -2.27
CA VAL A 105 10.31 -15.97 -2.16
C VAL A 105 10.08 -15.31 -3.51
N PHE A 106 8.84 -14.89 -3.76
CA PHE A 106 8.42 -14.29 -5.03
C PHE A 106 8.63 -15.19 -6.24
N ARG A 107 8.47 -16.50 -6.08
CA ARG A 107 8.76 -17.43 -7.17
C ARG A 107 7.86 -17.18 -8.39
N ALA A 108 8.48 -16.99 -9.55
CA ALA A 108 7.80 -16.76 -10.81
C ALA A 108 6.78 -17.86 -11.13
N GLY A 109 5.62 -17.45 -11.66
CA GLY A 109 4.55 -18.37 -12.05
C GLY A 109 3.82 -19.05 -10.89
N THR A 110 3.94 -18.53 -9.66
CA THR A 110 3.23 -19.07 -8.50
C THR A 110 2.17 -18.09 -7.97
N TRP A 111 1.18 -18.61 -7.24
CA TRP A 111 0.17 -17.80 -6.55
C TRP A 111 0.76 -16.73 -5.64
N ALA A 112 1.97 -16.97 -5.12
CA ALA A 112 2.63 -16.09 -4.18
C ALA A 112 2.95 -14.71 -4.78
N VAL A 113 3.22 -14.63 -6.10
CA VAL A 113 3.46 -13.38 -6.84
C VAL A 113 2.22 -12.82 -7.53
N GLU A 114 1.05 -13.40 -7.28
CA GLU A 114 -0.20 -12.81 -7.71
C GLU A 114 -0.65 -11.73 -6.73
N TYR A 115 -1.42 -10.77 -7.23
CA TYR A 115 -2.11 -9.81 -6.37
C TYR A 115 -3.35 -10.47 -5.77
N PRO A 116 -3.62 -10.30 -4.47
CA PRO A 116 -4.85 -10.80 -3.90
C PRO A 116 -6.06 -10.18 -4.61
N PRO A 117 -7.21 -10.87 -4.77
CA PRO A 117 -8.34 -10.38 -5.58
C PRO A 117 -8.83 -8.98 -5.21
N ARG A 118 -8.77 -8.63 -3.91
CA ARG A 118 -9.08 -7.30 -3.36
C ARG A 118 -8.18 -6.17 -3.84
N PHE A 119 -7.03 -6.51 -4.42
CA PHE A 119 -6.07 -5.62 -5.05
C PHE A 119 -5.80 -6.00 -6.51
N ALA A 120 -6.53 -6.94 -7.10
CA ALA A 120 -6.34 -7.28 -8.50
C ALA A 120 -6.57 -6.02 -9.35
N ASN A 121 -5.64 -5.76 -10.26
CA ASN A 121 -5.73 -4.61 -11.14
C ASN A 121 -6.90 -4.82 -12.11
N THR A 122 -8.08 -4.35 -11.74
CA THR A 122 -9.18 -4.19 -12.68
C THR A 122 -8.81 -3.02 -13.58
N ALA A 123 -8.11 -3.35 -14.67
CA ALA A 123 -7.79 -2.39 -15.71
C ALA A 123 -9.07 -1.64 -16.10
N ARG A 124 -9.03 -0.31 -16.03
CA ARG A 124 -9.81 0.54 -16.92
C ARG A 124 -8.96 0.85 -18.13
#